data_AF-A0A3N5H3S1-F1
#
_entry.id   AF-A0A3N5H3S1-F1
#
_cell.length_a   1.000
_cell.length_b   1.000
_cell.length_c   1.000
_cell.angle_alpha   90.00
_cell.angle_beta   90.00
_cell.angle_gamma   90.00
#
_symmetry.space_group_name_H-M   'P 1'
#
loop_
_entity.id
_entity.type
_entity.pdbx_description
1 polymer ?
#
loop_
_entity_poly.entity_id
_entity_poly.type
_entity_poly.pdbx_seq_one_letter_code
_entity_poly.pdbx_strand_id
1 'polypeptide(L)'
;MTRRPLFLISCLCFGFAFFYIPILSMIFFSFNKSRLATVWGGFSLQWYGKLFDNDQIMNAALLSLQIALVSATFATILGTLCGLALARFTQFRGRTLFSGLVTAPLIMPEVITGISALLFFIFLAELTGWPGKRGFTTITIAHIT
;
A
#
# COMPACT_ATOMS: atom_id res chain seq x y z
N MET A 1 -27.82 21.63 27.14
CA MET A 1 -27.65 20.73 25.99
C MET A 1 -26.31 19.99 26.10
N THR A 2 -26.20 18.92 26.91
CA THR A 2 -24.91 18.24 27.16
C THR A 2 -25.11 16.79 27.64
N ARG A 3 -25.88 15.97 26.91
CA ARG A 3 -26.08 14.53 27.21
C ARG A 3 -25.72 13.59 26.06
N ARG A 4 -24.71 13.95 25.26
CA ARG A 4 -24.16 13.10 24.18
C ARG A 4 -22.70 12.61 24.35
N PRO A 5 -21.98 12.73 25.49
CA PRO A 5 -20.62 12.21 25.54
C PRO A 5 -20.60 10.68 25.58
N LEU A 6 -21.46 10.05 26.39
CA LEU A 6 -21.43 8.58 26.57
C LEU A 6 -21.83 7.81 25.30
N PHE A 7 -22.87 8.23 24.58
CA PHE A 7 -23.27 7.56 23.35
C PHE A 7 -22.20 7.67 22.25
N LEU A 8 -21.59 8.85 22.08
CA LEU A 8 -20.53 9.05 21.10
C LEU A 8 -19.25 8.29 21.47
N ILE A 9 -18.88 8.29 22.75
CA ILE A 9 -17.73 7.52 23.26
C ILE A 9 -17.99 6.02 23.09
N SER A 10 -19.17 5.51 23.42
CA SER A 10 -19.50 4.09 23.24
C SER A 10 -19.48 3.69 21.77
N CYS A 11 -20.02 4.52 20.87
CA CYS A 11 -19.96 4.28 19.42
C CYS A 11 -18.52 4.25 18.91
N LEU A 12 -17.68 5.18 19.37
CA LEU A 12 -16.26 5.25 19.05
C LEU A 12 -15.48 4.04 19.58
N CYS A 13 -15.70 3.66 20.85
CA CYS A 13 -15.09 2.47 21.45
C CYS A 13 -15.48 1.19 20.70
N PHE A 14 -16.76 1.05 20.33
CA PHE A 14 -17.22 -0.12 19.59
C PHE A 14 -16.66 -0.15 18.17
N GLY A 15 -16.61 0.99 17.48
CA GLY A 15 -16.00 1.12 16.17
C GLY A 15 -14.51 0.73 16.18
N PHE A 16 -13.74 1.24 17.14
CA PHE A 16 -12.35 0.85 17.30
C PHE A 16 -12.21 -0.64 17.68
N ALA A 17 -13.01 -1.13 18.63
CA ALA A 17 -12.97 -2.54 19.00
C ALA A 17 -13.21 -3.45 17.79
N PHE A 18 -14.17 -3.11 16.93
CA PHE A 18 -14.46 -3.87 15.71
C PHE A 18 -13.26 -4.00 14.77
N PHE A 19 -12.49 -2.91 14.55
CA PHE A 19 -11.28 -2.96 13.71
C PHE A 19 -10.08 -3.62 14.40
N TYR A 20 -9.90 -3.40 15.70
CA TYR A 20 -8.73 -3.88 16.44
C TYR A 20 -8.86 -5.34 16.90
N ILE A 21 -10.06 -5.86 17.14
CA ILE A 21 -10.27 -7.27 17.55
C ILE A 21 -9.67 -8.26 16.53
N PRO A 22 -9.90 -8.14 15.20
CA PRO A 22 -9.27 -9.01 14.22
C PRO A 22 -7.73 -8.94 14.22
N ILE A 23 -7.18 -7.74 14.42
CA ILE A 23 -5.72 -7.53 14.48
C ILE A 23 -5.15 -8.20 15.72
N LEU A 24 -5.80 -8.03 16.89
CA LEU A 24 -5.41 -8.69 18.13
C LEU A 24 -5.54 -10.21 18.04
N SER A 25 -6.57 -10.71 17.37
CA SER A 25 -6.75 -12.13 17.08
C SER A 25 -5.60 -12.67 16.22
N MET A 26 -5.21 -11.95 15.16
CA MET A 26 -4.05 -12.31 14.35
C MET A 26 -2.76 -12.37 15.19
N ILE A 27 -2.53 -11.39 16.07
CA ILE A 27 -1.38 -11.36 16.98
C ILE A 27 -1.42 -12.58 17.91
N PHE A 28 -2.57 -12.88 18.51
CA PHE A 28 -2.74 -14.03 19.39
C PHE A 28 -2.44 -15.36 18.67
N PHE A 29 -2.95 -15.53 17.45
CA PHE A 29 -2.69 -16.72 16.63
C PHE A 29 -1.26 -16.80 16.10
N SER A 30 -0.53 -15.69 16.00
CA SER A 30 0.90 -15.69 15.66
C SER A 30 1.74 -16.48 16.67
N PHE A 31 1.29 -16.57 17.93
CA PHE A 31 1.92 -17.37 18.98
C PHE A 31 1.45 -18.83 19.01
N ASN A 32 0.59 -19.28 18.09
CA ASN A 32 0.12 -20.65 18.08
C ASN A 32 1.19 -21.59 17.48
N LYS A 33 1.56 -22.63 18.22
CA LYS A 33 2.48 -23.68 17.75
C LYS A 33 1.91 -24.50 16.58
N SER A 34 0.59 -24.60 16.47
CA SER A 34 -0.08 -25.32 15.38
C SER A 34 -0.03 -24.52 14.07
N ARG A 35 0.03 -25.23 12.94
CA ARG A 35 -0.17 -24.64 11.59
C ARG A 35 -1.62 -24.31 11.30
N LEU A 36 -2.54 -24.96 12.01
CA LEU A 36 -3.99 -24.76 11.88
C LEU A 36 -4.46 -23.83 12.99
N ALA A 37 -5.05 -22.68 12.61
CA ALA A 37 -5.64 -21.73 13.55
C ALA A 37 -6.78 -22.34 14.39
N THR A 38 -7.39 -23.43 13.91
CA THR A 38 -8.46 -24.18 14.58
C THR A 38 -7.97 -25.11 15.70
N VAL A 39 -6.67 -25.40 15.76
CA VAL A 39 -6.10 -26.30 16.78
C VAL A 39 -5.12 -25.49 17.63
N TRP A 40 -5.38 -25.35 18.92
CA TRP A 40 -4.47 -24.68 19.83
C TRP A 40 -3.32 -25.61 20.20
N GLY A 41 -2.13 -25.37 19.63
CA GLY A 41 -0.93 -26.18 19.86
C GLY A 41 -0.08 -25.73 21.05
N GLY A 42 -0.53 -24.74 21.82
CA GLY A 42 0.23 -24.05 22.87
C GLY A 42 0.95 -22.79 22.38
N PHE A 43 1.46 -22.00 23.34
CA PHE A 43 2.21 -20.78 23.08
C PHE A 43 3.61 -21.11 22.52
N SER A 44 3.98 -20.48 21.41
CA SER A 44 5.27 -20.70 20.73
C SER A 44 5.72 -19.48 19.93
N LEU A 45 7.02 -19.19 19.99
CA LEU A 45 7.70 -18.17 19.19
C LEU A 45 8.35 -18.75 17.91
N GLN A 46 8.10 -20.02 17.59
CA GLN A 46 8.76 -20.73 16.50
C GLN A 46 8.67 -20.02 15.14
N TRP A 47 7.57 -19.32 14.88
CA TRP A 47 7.33 -18.67 13.59
C TRP A 47 8.20 -17.43 13.42
N TYR A 48 8.48 -16.71 14.50
CA TYR A 48 9.43 -15.62 14.51
C TYR A 48 10.85 -16.12 14.24
N GLY A 49 11.28 -17.21 14.88
CA GLY A 49 12.58 -17.83 14.58
C GLY A 49 12.72 -18.26 13.12
N LYS A 50 11.70 -18.94 12.58
CA LYS A 50 11.66 -19.34 11.16
C LYS A 50 11.62 -18.18 10.18
N LEU A 51 11.10 -17.03 10.60
CA LEU A 51 11.08 -15.82 9.78
C LEU A 51 12.50 -15.28 9.59
N PHE A 52 13.30 -15.23 10.67
CA PHE A 52 14.68 -14.77 10.61
C PHE A 52 15.62 -15.76 9.93
N ASP A 53 15.32 -17.06 10.00
CA ASP A 53 16.06 -18.12 9.30
C ASP A 53 15.76 -18.17 7.78
N ASN A 54 14.74 -17.44 7.32
CA ASN A 54 14.34 -17.43 5.92
C ASN A 54 14.85 -16.16 5.21
N ASP A 55 16.05 -16.29 4.63
CA ASP A 55 16.70 -15.22 3.86
C ASP A 55 15.81 -14.72 2.70
N GLN A 56 15.00 -15.58 2.08
CA GLN A 56 14.13 -15.17 0.98
C GLN A 56 13.04 -14.19 1.47
N ILE A 57 12.42 -14.47 2.62
CA ILE A 57 11.41 -13.59 3.20
C ILE A 57 12.04 -12.30 3.69
N MET A 58 13.22 -12.37 4.32
CA MET A 58 13.93 -11.18 4.80
C MET A 58 14.34 -10.25 3.64
N ASN A 59 14.91 -10.82 2.57
CA ASN A 59 15.28 -10.06 1.38
C ASN A 59 14.06 -9.46 0.68
N ALA A 60 12.94 -10.20 0.60
CA ALA A 60 11.70 -9.68 0.05
C ALA A 60 11.16 -8.51 0.89
N ALA A 61 11.18 -8.62 2.23
CA ALA A 61 10.74 -7.55 3.12
C ALA A 61 11.60 -6.28 2.98
N LEU A 62 12.93 -6.44 2.90
CA LEU A 62 13.85 -5.33 2.65
C LEU A 62 13.63 -4.68 1.29
N LEU A 63 13.42 -5.48 0.24
CA LEU A 63 13.10 -4.97 -1.09
C LEU A 63 11.79 -4.17 -1.08
N SER A 64 10.73 -4.70 -0.45
CA SER A 64 9.45 -3.99 -0.30
C SER A 64 9.61 -2.68 0.46
N LEU A 65 10.41 -2.65 1.53
CA LEU A 65 10.70 -1.44 2.29
C LEU A 65 11.42 -0.39 1.44
N GLN A 66 12.43 -0.80 0.66
CA GLN A 66 13.14 0.09 -0.25
C GLN A 66 12.21 0.67 -1.33
N ILE A 67 11.38 -0.17 -1.95
CA ILE A 67 10.39 0.26 -2.94
C ILE A 67 9.42 1.26 -2.31
N ALA A 68 8.89 0.95 -1.11
CA ALA A 68 7.94 1.80 -0.42
C ALA A 68 8.54 3.17 -0.07
N LEU A 69 9.77 3.22 0.43
CA LEU A 69 10.45 4.47 0.77
C LEU A 69 10.67 5.36 -0.45
N VAL A 70 11.19 4.79 -1.54
CA VAL A 70 11.44 5.53 -2.78
C VAL A 70 10.11 6.00 -3.37
N SER A 71 9.14 5.09 -3.50
CA SER A 71 7.85 5.41 -4.09
C SER A 71 7.11 6.49 -3.31
N ALA A 72 7.00 6.37 -1.98
CA ALA A 72 6.33 7.35 -1.14
C ALA A 72 7.00 8.72 -1.21
N THR A 73 8.34 8.77 -1.26
CA THR A 73 9.08 10.03 -1.37
C THR A 73 8.79 10.74 -2.70
N PHE A 74 8.88 10.03 -3.82
CA PHE A 74 8.59 10.63 -5.13
C PHE A 74 7.11 10.95 -5.33
N ALA A 75 6.20 10.08 -4.90
CA ALA A 75 4.76 10.30 -4.96
C ALA A 75 4.34 11.54 -4.15
N THR A 76 4.89 11.72 -2.94
CA THR A 76 4.59 12.91 -2.13
C THR A 76 5.15 14.19 -2.76
N ILE A 77 6.37 14.16 -3.32
CA ILE A 77 6.93 15.34 -4.01
C ILE A 77 6.08 15.69 -5.24
N LEU A 78 5.79 14.73 -6.11
CA LEU A 78 5.00 14.99 -7.32
C LEU A 78 3.55 15.37 -6.98
N GLY A 79 2.92 14.67 -6.04
CA GLY A 79 1.56 14.94 -5.58
C GLY A 79 1.42 16.32 -4.92
N THR A 80 2.40 16.73 -4.11
CA THR A 80 2.39 18.08 -3.51
C THR A 80 2.58 19.16 -4.56
N LEU A 81 3.45 18.97 -5.55
CA LEU A 81 3.62 19.89 -6.68
C LEU A 81 2.33 20.01 -7.51
N CYS A 82 1.70 18.89 -7.86
CA CYS A 82 0.41 18.86 -8.57
C CYS A 82 -0.71 19.54 -7.76
N GLY A 83 -0.81 19.24 -6.47
CA GLY A 83 -1.79 19.82 -5.55
C GLY A 83 -1.60 21.32 -5.38
N LEU A 84 -0.36 21.78 -5.20
CA LEU A 84 -0.03 23.20 -5.10
C LEU A 84 -0.34 23.93 -6.41
N ALA A 85 -0.05 23.31 -7.56
CA ALA A 85 -0.38 23.89 -8.86
C ALA A 85 -1.90 24.07 -9.04
N LEU A 86 -2.70 23.06 -8.70
CA LEU A 86 -4.16 23.10 -8.82
C LEU A 86 -4.83 24.05 -7.81
N ALA A 87 -4.27 24.13 -6.60
CA ALA A 87 -4.78 24.99 -5.54
C ALA A 87 -4.42 26.47 -5.75
N ARG A 88 -3.20 26.76 -6.20
CA ARG A 88 -2.69 28.14 -6.29
C ARG A 88 -2.87 28.78 -7.66
N PHE A 89 -2.76 28.02 -8.76
CA PHE A 89 -2.98 28.57 -10.09
C PHE A 89 -4.41 28.31 -10.54
N THR A 90 -5.25 29.35 -10.52
CA THR A 90 -6.68 29.26 -10.85
C THR A 90 -6.94 29.11 -12.35
N GLN A 91 -6.08 29.65 -13.23
CA GLN A 91 -6.30 29.63 -14.68
C GLN A 91 -5.02 29.26 -15.44
N PHE A 92 -4.99 28.06 -16.03
CA PHE A 92 -3.95 27.63 -16.99
C PHE A 92 -4.57 26.81 -18.12
N ARG A 93 -3.98 26.87 -19.31
CA ARG A 93 -4.46 26.13 -20.50
C ARG A 93 -4.34 24.62 -20.21
N GLY A 94 -5.45 23.89 -20.32
CA GLY A 94 -5.50 22.45 -20.05
C GLY A 94 -5.79 22.04 -18.60
N ARG A 95 -6.22 22.97 -17.73
CA ARG A 95 -6.57 22.69 -16.31
C ARG A 95 -7.50 21.50 -16.13
N THR A 96 -8.57 21.41 -16.91
CA THR A 96 -9.55 20.33 -16.79
C THR A 96 -8.94 18.97 -17.11
N LEU A 97 -8.10 18.90 -18.15
CA LEU A 97 -7.38 17.68 -18.51
C LEU A 97 -6.39 17.29 -17.40
N PHE A 98 -5.59 18.24 -16.92
CA PHE A 98 -4.62 18.00 -15.85
C PHE A 98 -5.28 17.53 -14.54
N SER A 99 -6.38 18.19 -14.12
CA SER A 99 -7.18 17.76 -12.96
C SER A 99 -7.76 16.37 -13.16
N GLY A 100 -8.21 16.05 -14.38
CA GLY A 100 -8.68 14.73 -14.76
C GLY A 100 -7.59 13.67 -14.61
N LEU A 101 -6.38 13.93 -15.12
CA LEU A 101 -5.24 13.01 -15.02
C LEU A 101 -4.81 12.75 -13.57
N VAL A 102 -4.80 13.78 -12.71
CA VAL A 102 -4.47 13.63 -11.29
C VAL A 102 -5.52 12.82 -10.53
N THR A 103 -6.79 12.97 -10.89
CA THR A 103 -7.91 12.28 -10.20
C THR A 103 -8.19 10.90 -10.78
N ALA A 104 -7.80 10.64 -12.04
CA ALA A 104 -8.10 9.40 -12.75
C ALA A 104 -7.71 8.14 -11.97
N PRO A 105 -6.50 8.03 -11.37
CA PRO A 105 -6.11 6.83 -10.61
C PRO A 105 -7.05 6.50 -9.45
N LEU A 106 -7.71 7.50 -8.84
CA LEU A 106 -8.61 7.28 -7.69
C LEU A 106 -9.88 6.52 -8.05
N ILE A 107 -10.25 6.50 -9.34
CA ILE A 107 -11.48 5.88 -9.83
C ILE A 107 -11.16 4.61 -10.64
N MET A 108 -9.89 4.42 -11.04
CA MET A 108 -9.48 3.27 -11.84
C MET A 108 -9.39 1.99 -10.99
N PRO A 109 -9.88 0.85 -11.49
CA PRO A 109 -9.68 -0.43 -10.80
C PRO A 109 -8.20 -0.82 -10.76
N GLU A 110 -7.70 -1.19 -9.59
CA GLU A 110 -6.28 -1.52 -9.36
C GLU A 110 -5.78 -2.67 -10.25
N VAL A 111 -6.63 -3.66 -10.52
CA VAL A 111 -6.26 -4.79 -11.39
C VAL A 111 -5.99 -4.30 -12.83
N ILE A 112 -6.79 -3.35 -13.32
CA ILE A 112 -6.66 -2.82 -14.68
C ILE A 112 -5.40 -1.96 -14.79
N THR A 113 -5.10 -1.12 -13.79
CA THR A 113 -3.89 -0.30 -13.76
C THR A 113 -2.63 -1.15 -13.65
N GLY A 114 -2.68 -2.24 -12.87
CA GLY A 114 -1.56 -3.19 -12.76
C GLY A 114 -1.25 -3.89 -14.08
N ILE A 115 -2.27 -4.40 -14.78
CA ILE A 115 -2.08 -5.08 -16.08
C ILE A 115 -1.63 -4.08 -17.16
N SER A 116 -2.19 -2.86 -17.18
CA SER A 116 -1.80 -1.85 -18.16
C SER A 116 -0.36 -1.39 -17.97
N ALA A 117 0.11 -1.20 -16.73
CA ALA A 117 1.50 -0.89 -16.42
C ALA A 117 2.45 -2.02 -16.84
N LEU A 118 2.06 -3.29 -16.60
CA LEU A 118 2.84 -4.44 -17.05
C LEU A 118 2.99 -4.45 -18.58
N LEU A 119 1.88 -4.29 -19.32
CA LEU A 119 1.90 -4.21 -20.77
C LEU A 119 2.71 -3.01 -21.27
N PHE A 120 2.60 -1.86 -20.61
CA PHE A 120 3.40 -0.67 -20.91
C PHE A 120 4.91 -0.98 -20.84
N PHE A 121 5.40 -1.62 -19.78
CA PHE A 121 6.81 -1.99 -19.68
C PHE A 121 7.23 -3.07 -20.69
N ILE A 122 6.32 -3.94 -21.13
CA ILE A 122 6.58 -4.92 -22.20
C ILE A 122 6.82 -4.19 -23.52
N PHE A 123 5.88 -3.34 -23.93
CA PHE A 123 6.01 -2.57 -25.18
C PHE A 123 7.22 -1.63 -25.13
N LEU A 124 7.49 -1.02 -23.99
CA LEU A 124 8.65 -0.16 -23.80
C LEU A 124 9.96 -0.95 -23.97
N ALA A 125 10.04 -2.18 -23.45
CA ALA A 125 11.19 -3.05 -23.64
C ALA A 125 11.39 -3.45 -25.11
N GLU A 126 10.31 -3.73 -25.84
CA GLU A 126 10.38 -4.06 -27.27
C GLU A 126 10.84 -2.88 -28.13
N LEU A 127 10.40 -1.66 -27.79
CA LEU A 127 10.72 -0.45 -28.57
C LEU A 127 12.09 0.14 -28.23
N THR A 128 12.47 0.14 -26.95
CA THR A 128 13.65 0.88 -26.46
C THR A 128 14.75 -0.03 -25.90
N GLY A 129 14.49 -1.34 -25.77
CA GLY A 129 15.40 -2.30 -25.14
C GLY A 129 15.43 -2.23 -23.61
N TRP A 130 14.71 -1.28 -22.99
CA TRP A 130 14.57 -1.15 -21.54
C TRP A 130 13.10 -1.30 -21.15
N PRO A 131 12.76 -2.03 -20.07
CA PRO A 131 13.64 -2.69 -19.10
C PRO A 131 14.11 -4.09 -19.54
N GLY A 132 15.43 -4.34 -19.44
CA GLY A 132 16.00 -5.67 -19.76
C GLY A 132 15.57 -6.78 -18.80
N LYS A 133 15.15 -6.45 -17.57
CA LYS A 133 14.48 -7.33 -16.62
C LYS A 133 13.43 -6.54 -15.84
N ARG A 134 12.27 -7.14 -15.60
CA ARG A 134 11.23 -6.58 -14.74
C ARG A 134 11.61 -6.86 -13.28
N GLY A 135 11.60 -5.84 -12.44
CA GLY A 135 12.11 -5.91 -11.08
C GLY A 135 11.88 -4.62 -10.33
N PHE A 136 12.83 -4.26 -9.45
CA PHE A 136 12.73 -3.10 -8.57
C PHE A 136 12.29 -1.80 -9.29
N THR A 137 12.90 -1.47 -10.42
CA THR A 137 12.64 -0.20 -11.14
C THR A 137 11.23 -0.14 -11.72
N THR A 138 10.79 -1.20 -12.40
CA THR A 138 9.44 -1.26 -12.99
C THR A 138 8.36 -1.25 -11.92
N ILE A 139 8.60 -1.94 -10.80
CA ILE A 139 7.66 -1.95 -9.68
C ILE A 139 7.60 -0.57 -9.02
N THR A 140 8.75 0.06 -8.78
CA THR A 140 8.82 1.39 -8.16
C THR A 140 8.09 2.41 -9.02
N ILE A 141 8.37 2.47 -10.32
CA ILE A 141 7.72 3.42 -11.24
C ILE A 141 6.21 3.19 -11.30
N ALA A 142 5.75 1.93 -11.30
CA ALA A 142 4.32 1.62 -11.32
C ALA A 142 3.56 2.05 -10.06
N HIS A 143 4.26 2.15 -8.91
CA HIS A 143 3.65 2.47 -7.62
C HIS A 143 3.83 3.93 -7.19
N ILE A 144 4.50 4.77 -8.01
CA ILE A 144 4.54 6.22 -7.81
C ILE A 144 3.20 6.77 -8.30
N THR A 145 2.22 6.82 -7.40
CA THR A 145 0.84 7.28 -7.65
C THR A 145 0.49 8.47 -6.78
#